data_AF-A0A183PQ97-F1
#
_entry.id   AF-A0A183PQ97-F1
#
_cell.length_a   1.000
_cell.length_b   1.000
_cell.length_c   1.000
_cell.angle_alpha   90.00
_cell.angle_beta   90.00
_cell.angle_gamma   90.00
#
_symmetry.space_group_name_H-M   'P 1'
#
loop_
_entity.id
_entity.type
_entity.pdbx_description
1 polymer ?
#
loop_
_entity_poly.entity_id
_entity_poly.type
_entity_poly.pdbx_seq_one_letter_code
_entity_poly.pdbx_strand_id
1 'polypeptide(L)'
;MKQLISLLYIIFIYTIGKRLFSKRKLLREAGEWAIVTGATDGIGKVYAEELANDGLKIMLISRNEEKLLSIADEIGRNYHVETRIVTADFTSVSVYMYRNIPFN
;
A
#
# COMPACT_ATOMS: atom_id res chain seq x y z
N MET A 1 22.59 -26.69 24.84
CA MET A 1 21.60 -27.03 23.81
C MET A 1 20.33 -26.17 23.84
N LYS A 2 19.63 -26.00 24.97
CA LYS A 2 18.39 -25.20 25.05
C LYS A 2 18.52 -23.75 24.53
N GLN A 3 19.59 -23.04 24.90
CA GLN A 3 19.83 -21.66 24.45
C GLN A 3 20.01 -21.54 22.93
N LEU A 4 20.68 -22.50 22.32
CA LEU A 4 20.90 -22.54 20.87
C LEU A 4 19.58 -22.77 20.11
N ILE A 5 18.73 -23.66 20.64
CA ILE A 5 17.40 -23.90 20.07
C ILE A 5 16.53 -22.65 20.18
N SER A 6 16.54 -21.95 21.32
CA SER A 6 15.80 -20.69 21.49
C SER A 6 16.26 -19.61 20.51
N LEU A 7 17.57 -19.48 20.28
CA LEU A 7 18.11 -18.51 19.32
C LEU A 7 17.70 -18.85 17.88
N LEU A 8 17.81 -20.12 17.48
CA LEU A 8 17.37 -20.58 16.17
C LEU A 8 15.86 -20.37 15.96
N TYR A 9 15.06 -20.58 17.00
CA TYR A 9 13.61 -20.35 16.95
C TYR A 9 13.26 -18.87 16.76
N ILE A 10 13.95 -17.96 17.47
CA ILE A 10 13.81 -16.51 17.29
C ILE A 10 14.18 -16.13 15.85
N ILE A 11 15.35 -16.56 15.37
CA ILE A 11 15.79 -16.29 14.00
C ILE A 11 14.75 -16.81 13.00
N PHE A 12 14.26 -18.04 13.18
CA PHE A 12 13.24 -18.63 12.33
C PHE A 12 11.97 -17.77 12.30
N ILE A 13 11.41 -17.39 13.46
CA ILE A 13 10.19 -16.56 13.51
C ILE A 13 10.36 -15.23 12.78
N TYR A 14 11.47 -14.52 13.03
CA TYR A 14 11.65 -13.16 12.51
C TYR A 14 12.18 -13.08 11.08
N THR A 15 12.67 -14.20 10.52
CA THR A 15 13.18 -14.25 9.14
C THR A 15 12.34 -15.21 8.28
N ILE A 16 12.68 -16.50 8.31
CA ILE A 16 12.16 -17.54 7.40
C ILE A 16 10.68 -17.81 7.65
N GLY A 17 10.29 -17.99 8.91
CA GLY A 17 8.90 -18.23 9.33
C GLY A 17 7.99 -17.09 8.92
N LYS A 18 8.40 -15.83 9.11
CA LYS A 18 7.65 -14.67 8.61
C LYS A 18 7.43 -14.75 7.10
N ARG A 19 8.46 -15.11 6.31
CA ARG A 19 8.34 -15.21 4.85
C ARG A 19 7.44 -16.37 4.40
N LEU A 20 7.49 -17.50 5.10
CA LEU A 20 6.73 -18.71 4.75
C LEU A 20 5.26 -18.66 5.20
N PHE A 21 4.99 -18.10 6.38
CA PHE A 21 3.65 -18.11 6.99
C PHE A 21 2.93 -16.76 6.91
N SER A 22 3.51 -15.76 6.24
CA SER A 22 2.84 -14.47 6.04
C SER A 22 1.64 -14.61 5.12
N LYS A 23 0.50 -14.07 5.57
CA LYS A 23 -0.71 -13.90 4.76
C LYS A 23 -0.58 -12.82 3.68
N ARG A 24 0.59 -12.18 3.53
CA ARG A 24 0.84 -11.14 2.52
C ARG A 24 0.50 -11.59 1.09
N LYS A 25 0.72 -12.87 0.76
CA LYS A 25 0.32 -13.44 -0.54
C LYS A 25 -1.19 -13.52 -0.77
N LEU A 26 -1.99 -13.52 0.30
CA LEU A 26 -3.44 -13.60 0.25
C LEU A 26 -4.10 -12.23 0.09
N LEU A 27 -3.33 -11.13 0.08
CA LEU A 27 -3.91 -9.78 -0.02
C LEU A 27 -4.75 -9.61 -1.30
N ARG A 28 -4.34 -10.23 -2.41
CA ARG A 28 -5.10 -10.19 -3.67
C ARG A 28 -6.42 -10.96 -3.61
N GLU A 29 -6.59 -11.85 -2.64
CA GLU A 29 -7.88 -12.54 -2.40
C GLU A 29 -8.89 -11.60 -1.72
N ALA A 30 -8.42 -10.57 -1.02
CA ALA A 30 -9.30 -9.55 -0.42
C ALA A 30 -9.82 -8.54 -1.47
N GLY A 31 -9.12 -8.39 -2.59
CA GLY A 31 -9.53 -7.53 -3.70
C GLY A 31 -8.36 -7.10 -4.59
N GLU A 32 -8.69 -6.51 -5.74
CA GLU A 32 -7.68 -5.97 -6.68
C GLU A 32 -7.11 -4.63 -6.24
N TRP A 33 -7.89 -3.86 -5.47
CA TRP A 33 -7.56 -2.49 -5.08
C TRP A 33 -7.19 -2.39 -3.59
N ALA A 34 -6.07 -1.73 -3.31
CA ALA A 34 -5.75 -1.22 -1.99
C ALA A 34 -6.07 0.27 -1.91
N ILE A 35 -6.77 0.67 -0.85
CA ILE A 35 -7.04 2.08 -0.54
C ILE A 35 -6.06 2.52 0.54
N VAL A 36 -5.29 3.57 0.26
CA VAL A 36 -4.31 4.11 1.20
C VAL A 36 -4.65 5.56 1.50
N THR A 37 -4.93 5.86 2.76
CA THR A 37 -5.18 7.23 3.26
C THR A 37 -3.90 7.86 3.80
N GLY A 38 -3.75 9.18 3.64
CA GLY A 38 -2.51 9.86 3.99
C GLY A 38 -1.34 9.43 3.10
N ALA A 39 -1.62 9.05 1.85
CA ALA A 39 -0.67 8.32 1.00
C ALA A 39 0.41 9.17 0.33
N THR A 40 0.38 10.48 0.55
CA THR A 40 1.32 11.42 -0.09
C THR A 40 2.68 11.50 0.59
N ASP A 41 2.86 10.94 1.78
CA ASP A 41 4.15 10.97 2.48
C ASP A 41 4.28 9.88 3.55
N GLY A 42 5.49 9.74 4.09
CA GLY A 42 5.80 8.94 5.26
C GLY A 42 5.30 7.50 5.14
N ILE A 43 4.66 7.05 6.22
CA ILE A 43 4.17 5.67 6.34
C ILE A 43 3.15 5.35 5.24
N GLY A 44 2.25 6.28 4.91
CA GLY A 44 1.23 6.07 3.89
C GLY A 44 1.84 5.88 2.50
N LYS A 45 2.83 6.69 2.13
CA LYS A 45 3.55 6.53 0.85
C LYS A 45 4.21 5.15 0.77
N VAL A 46 4.96 4.77 1.81
CA VAL A 46 5.68 3.48 1.83
C VAL A 46 4.70 2.29 1.77
N TYR A 47 3.54 2.37 2.44
CA TYR A 47 2.52 1.32 2.31
C TYR A 47 1.95 1.24 0.90
N ALA A 48 1.69 2.38 0.24
CA ALA A 48 1.21 2.40 -1.14
C ALA A 48 2.21 1.73 -2.10
N GLU A 49 3.49 2.01 -1.94
CA GLU A 49 4.58 1.39 -2.69
C GLU A 49 4.70 -0.12 -2.43
N GLU A 50 4.67 -0.53 -1.16
CA GLU A 50 4.78 -1.95 -0.78
C GLU A 50 3.60 -2.78 -1.26
N LEU A 51 2.38 -2.22 -1.25
CA LEU A 51 1.18 -2.89 -1.76
C LEU A 51 1.17 -2.92 -3.30
N ALA A 52 1.69 -1.87 -3.95
CA ALA A 52 1.87 -1.86 -5.41
C ALA A 52 2.89 -2.92 -5.84
N ASN A 53 3.98 -3.07 -5.08
CA ASN A 53 4.99 -4.10 -5.30
C ASN A 53 4.44 -5.53 -5.11
N ASP A 54 3.39 -5.69 -4.29
CA ASP A 54 2.64 -6.94 -4.16
C ASP A 54 1.63 -7.16 -5.31
N GLY A 55 1.53 -6.22 -6.26
CA GLY A 55 0.70 -6.30 -7.46
C GLY A 55 -0.75 -5.84 -7.27
N LEU A 56 -1.06 -5.09 -6.21
CA LEU A 56 -2.38 -4.46 -6.05
C LEU A 56 -2.45 -3.14 -6.82
N LYS A 57 -3.63 -2.83 -7.36
CA LYS A 57 -3.97 -1.49 -7.85
C LYS A 57 -4.14 -0.55 -6.66
N ILE A 58 -3.73 0.71 -6.77
CA ILE A 58 -3.65 1.61 -5.61
C ILE A 58 -4.56 2.82 -5.76
N MET A 59 -5.46 3.02 -4.80
CA MET A 59 -6.21 4.26 -4.62
C MET A 59 -5.58 5.09 -3.51
N LEU A 60 -5.01 6.25 -3.87
CA LEU A 60 -4.33 7.17 -2.96
C LEU A 60 -5.31 8.25 -2.50
N ILE A 61 -5.38 8.49 -1.19
CA ILE A 61 -6.25 9.52 -0.60
C ILE A 61 -5.42 10.46 0.28
N SER A 62 -5.49 11.77 0.02
CA SER A 62 -4.82 12.82 0.81
C SER A 62 -5.40 14.21 0.49
N ARG A 63 -4.85 15.25 1.11
CA ARG A 63 -5.30 16.65 0.95
C ARG A 63 -4.64 17.40 -0.21
N ASN A 64 -3.40 17.05 -0.55
CA ASN A 64 -2.64 17.75 -1.58
C ASN A 64 -2.73 16.97 -2.90
N GLU A 65 -3.51 17.50 -3.83
CA GLU A 65 -3.78 16.90 -5.14
C GLU A 65 -2.54 16.79 -6.03
N GLU A 66 -1.74 17.86 -6.12
CA GLU A 66 -0.51 17.87 -6.93
C GLU A 66 0.46 16.77 -6.46
N LYS A 67 0.60 16.62 -5.14
CA LYS A 67 1.41 15.55 -4.56
C LYS A 67 0.80 14.18 -4.79
N LEU A 68 -0.53 14.04 -4.75
CA LEU A 68 -1.22 12.78 -5.08
C LEU A 68 -0.93 12.35 -6.52
N LEU A 69 -1.07 13.26 -7.49
CA LEU A 69 -0.79 12.99 -8.91
C LEU A 69 0.65 12.53 -9.11
N SER A 70 1.61 13.25 -8.54
CA SER A 70 3.04 12.91 -8.62
C SER A 70 3.34 11.51 -8.08
N ILE A 71 2.79 11.15 -6.91
CA ILE A 71 2.97 9.82 -6.32
C ILE A 71 2.22 8.74 -7.11
N ALA A 72 1.02 9.03 -7.62
CA ALA A 72 0.26 8.10 -8.45
C ALA A 72 1.02 7.72 -9.73
N ASP A 73 1.65 8.71 -10.38
CA ASP A 73 2.46 8.51 -11.59
C ASP A 73 3.79 7.80 -11.26
N GLU A 74 4.40 8.08 -10.12
CA GLU A 74 5.59 7.38 -9.63
C GLU A 74 5.29 5.88 -9.40
N ILE A 75 4.23 5.58 -8.64
CA ILE A 75 3.83 4.20 -8.32
C ILE A 75 3.41 3.45 -9.58
N GLY A 76 2.58 4.06 -10.42
CA GLY A 76 2.10 3.44 -11.66
C GLY A 76 3.26 3.06 -12.59
N ARG A 77 4.27 3.92 -12.72
CA ARG A 77 5.46 3.65 -13.53
C ARG A 77 6.40 2.62 -12.90
N ASN A 78 6.68 2.71 -11.60
CA ASN A 78 7.68 1.87 -10.95
C ASN A 78 7.18 0.42 -10.78
N TYR A 79 5.90 0.25 -10.47
CA TYR A 79 5.33 -1.07 -10.11
C TYR A 79 4.39 -1.62 -11.19
N HIS A 80 4.10 -0.86 -12.25
CA HIS A 80 3.23 -1.28 -13.36
C HIS A 80 1.81 -1.68 -12.92
N VAL A 81 1.26 -0.91 -11.97
CA VAL A 81 -0.11 -1.10 -11.44
C VAL A 81 -0.99 0.11 -11.77
N GLU A 82 -2.31 -0.11 -11.82
CA GLU A 82 -3.27 0.99 -11.98
C GLU A 82 -3.31 1.84 -10.69
N THR A 83 -3.31 3.16 -10.83
CA THR A 83 -3.41 4.10 -9.71
C THR A 83 -4.60 5.02 -9.87
N ARG A 84 -5.20 5.43 -8.73
CA ARG A 84 -6.31 6.39 -8.65
C ARG A 84 -6.07 7.34 -7.50
N ILE A 85 -6.59 8.56 -7.59
CA ILE A 85 -6.46 9.55 -6.52
C ILE A 85 -7.83 10.03 -6.04
N VAL A 86 -7.91 10.37 -4.75
CA VAL A 86 -9.04 11.07 -4.15
C VAL A 86 -8.51 12.18 -3.26
N THR A 87 -8.93 13.41 -3.52
CA THR A 87 -8.59 14.55 -2.67
C THR A 87 -9.64 14.66 -1.56
N ALA A 88 -9.24 14.39 -0.33
CA ALA A 88 -10.11 14.44 0.83
C ALA A 88 -9.38 15.01 2.04
N ASP A 89 -10.07 15.88 2.77
CA ASP A 89 -9.65 16.33 4.09
C ASP A 89 -10.53 15.65 5.15
N PHE A 90 -9.98 14.67 5.86
CA PHE A 90 -10.68 13.92 6.90
C PHE A 90 -11.05 14.75 8.15
N THR A 91 -10.61 16.00 8.24
CA THR A 91 -11.08 16.94 9.27
C THR A 91 -12.41 17.63 8.89
N SER A 92 -12.84 17.47 7.64
CA SER A 92 -14.08 18.03 7.09
C SER A 92 -14.90 16.93 6.41
N VAL A 93 -16.22 17.09 6.32
CA VAL A 93 -17.10 16.12 5.60
C VAL A 93 -17.09 16.37 4.08
N SER A 94 -16.15 17.16 3.56
CA SER A 94 -16.06 17.46 2.12
C SER A 94 -15.10 16.49 1.43
N VAL A 95 -15.63 15.72 0.49
CA VAL A 95 -14.85 14.82 -0.37
C VAL A 95 -14.97 15.33 -1.79
N TYR A 96 -13.85 15.72 -2.39
CA TYR A 96 -13.80 16.13 -3.79
C TYR A 96 -13.26 14.95 -4.61
N MET A 97 -14.15 14.30 -5.35
CA MET A 97 -13.73 13.28 -6.31
C MET A 97 -13.28 13.97 -7.60
N TYR A 98 -11.98 13.98 -7.87
CA TYR A 98 -11.46 14.44 -9.15
C TYR A 98 -11.74 13.38 -10.22
N ARG A 99 -12.57 13.74 -11.20
CA ARG A 99 -13.12 12.82 -12.19
C ARG A 99 -12.23 12.75 -13.43
N ASN A 100 -11.13 12.01 -13.34
CA ASN A 100 -10.35 11.59 -14.52
C ASN A 100 -10.24 10.07 -14.59
N ILE A 101 -11.36 9.36 -14.42
CA ILE A 101 -11.41 7.91 -14.62
C ILE A 101 -12.74 7.54 -15.26
N PRO A 102 -12.77 7.12 -16.54
CA PRO A 102 -13.92 6.41 -17.06
C PRO A 102 -14.05 5.10 -16.27
N PHE A 103 -15.19 4.94 -15.60
CA PHE A 103 -15.63 3.64 -15.10
C PHE A 103 -16.08 2.81 -16.30
N ASN A 104 -15.13 2.20 -17.01
CA ASN A 104 -15.41 1.16 -17.99
C ASN A 104 -14.50 -0.03 -17.73
#